data_AF-A0A382V7R7-F1
#
_entry.id   AF-A0A382V7R7-F1
#
_cell.length_a   1.000
_cell.length_b   1.000
_cell.length_c   1.000
_cell.angle_alpha   90.00
_cell.angle_beta   90.00
_cell.angle_gamma   90.00
#
_symmetry.space_group_name_H-M   'P 1'
#
loop_
_entity.id
_entity.type
_entity.pdbx_description
1 polymer ?
#
loop_
_entity_poly.entity_id
_entity_poly.type
_entity_poly.pdbx_seq_one_letter_code
_entity_poly.pdbx_strand_id
1 'polypeptide(L)'
;VRELLKEEIFSSVETVLAAAAEEIIASADRILLISEPSLYGALAIAPIEASLLDLGKPYRRRFTNEAPGSTPFLRILSLVETDDEILKTNPLRINIGNLVVDGLRGHLGDIRKGPLTIVAQMHALAQAIFPASHRLERMRPWLISGNWLDTALDTTYDPVYSSLRDLLLLEGTIRVAPITEVSEPDSENYPWLEKTILETARKKWNANGSEVKATILSKLAKPALRSSTPSSARLEELIWHCILSNNWKTD
;
A
#
# COMPACT_ATOMS: atom_id res chain seq x y z
N VAL A 1 -5.86 5.81 14.81
CA VAL A 1 -5.79 5.13 13.49
C VAL A 1 -7.20 4.74 13.09
N ARG A 2 -7.66 5.07 11.88
CA ARG A 2 -9.01 4.70 11.42
C ARG A 2 -9.06 3.22 11.09
N GLU A 3 -10.26 2.67 11.15
CA GLU A 3 -10.54 1.27 10.82
C GLU A 3 -10.65 1.10 9.30
N LEU A 4 -9.71 0.36 8.69
CA LEU A 4 -9.64 0.22 7.23
C LEU A 4 -10.89 -0.42 6.63
N LEU A 5 -11.45 -1.43 7.29
CA LEU A 5 -12.63 -2.14 6.78
C LEU A 5 -13.88 -1.26 6.68
N LYS A 6 -13.89 -0.07 7.29
CA LYS A 6 -15.00 0.89 7.22
C LYS A 6 -14.87 1.90 6.08
N GLU A 7 -13.76 1.87 5.35
CA GLU A 7 -13.51 2.79 4.24
C GLU A 7 -14.12 2.23 2.95
N GLU A 8 -14.66 3.12 2.09
CA GLU A 8 -15.46 2.73 0.89
C GLU A 8 -14.73 1.74 -0.02
N ILE A 9 -13.40 1.92 -0.17
CA ILE A 9 -12.54 1.06 -0.99
C ILE A 9 -12.45 -0.40 -0.51
N PHE A 10 -12.79 -0.67 0.76
CA PHE A 10 -12.80 -2.03 1.35
C PHE A 10 -14.22 -2.63 1.43
N SER A 11 -15.26 -1.90 1.03
CA SER A 11 -16.66 -2.33 1.17
C SER A 11 -16.97 -3.70 0.55
N SER A 12 -16.31 -4.05 -0.56
CA SER A 12 -16.48 -5.34 -1.23
C SER A 12 -15.88 -6.53 -0.48
N VAL A 13 -14.93 -6.28 0.43
CA VAL A 13 -14.21 -7.32 1.19
C VAL A 13 -14.46 -7.24 2.70
N GLU A 14 -15.14 -6.19 3.19
CA GLU A 14 -15.39 -5.94 4.61
C GLU A 14 -15.90 -7.19 5.33
N THR A 15 -17.04 -7.74 4.88
CA THR A 15 -17.68 -8.89 5.51
C THR A 15 -16.77 -10.11 5.56
N VAL A 16 -16.06 -10.39 4.46
CA VAL A 16 -15.23 -11.59 4.35
C VAL A 16 -13.96 -11.47 5.19
N LEU A 17 -13.31 -10.30 5.20
CA LEU A 17 -12.12 -10.07 6.01
C LEU A 17 -12.45 -10.01 7.51
N ALA A 18 -13.60 -9.44 7.89
CA ALA A 18 -14.07 -9.46 9.28
C ALA A 18 -14.31 -10.91 9.75
N ALA A 19 -15.02 -11.72 8.97
CA ALA A 19 -15.25 -13.14 9.29
C ALA A 19 -13.92 -13.92 9.34
N ALA A 20 -13.00 -13.66 8.40
CA ALA A 20 -11.67 -14.28 8.43
C ALA A 20 -10.87 -13.91 9.68
N ALA A 21 -10.95 -12.66 10.14
CA ALA A 21 -10.31 -12.22 11.37
C ALA A 21 -10.89 -12.95 12.60
N GLU A 22 -12.22 -13.06 12.70
CA GLU A 22 -12.88 -13.78 13.79
C GLU A 22 -12.44 -15.25 13.85
N GLU A 23 -12.37 -15.93 12.71
CA GLU A 23 -11.90 -17.32 12.63
C GLU A 23 -10.42 -17.47 13.01
N ILE A 24 -9.57 -16.53 12.58
CA ILE A 24 -8.15 -16.47 12.99
C ILE A 24 -8.02 -16.29 14.51
N ILE A 25 -8.83 -15.40 15.09
CA ILE A 25 -8.84 -15.15 16.54
C ILE A 25 -9.35 -16.38 17.30
N ALA A 26 -10.37 -17.06 16.78
CA ALA A 26 -10.95 -18.25 17.40
C ALA A 26 -10.05 -19.48 17.29
N SER A 27 -9.21 -19.57 16.25
CA SER A 27 -8.34 -20.73 16.02
C SER A 27 -7.32 -20.94 17.15
N ALA A 28 -7.29 -22.15 17.69
CA ALA A 28 -6.25 -22.60 18.63
C ALA A 28 -5.02 -23.18 17.92
N ASP A 29 -5.17 -23.54 16.64
CA ASP A 29 -4.14 -24.19 15.85
C ASP A 29 -3.13 -23.18 15.29
N ARG A 30 -1.96 -23.70 14.90
CA ARG A 30 -0.94 -22.91 14.21
C ARG A 30 -1.39 -22.58 12.79
N ILE A 31 -1.54 -21.30 12.47
CA ILE A 31 -1.96 -20.85 11.13
C ILE A 31 -0.77 -20.86 10.17
N LEU A 32 -0.94 -21.49 9.01
CA LEU A 32 0.04 -21.48 7.93
C LEU A 32 -0.19 -20.27 7.01
N LEU A 33 0.72 -19.30 7.02
CA LEU A 33 0.75 -18.17 6.10
C LEU A 33 1.54 -18.56 4.85
N ILE A 34 0.90 -18.53 3.68
CA ILE A 34 1.51 -18.88 2.40
C ILE A 34 1.39 -17.72 1.43
N SER A 35 2.48 -17.43 0.72
CA SER A 35 2.45 -16.58 -0.47
C SER A 35 3.52 -17.03 -1.46
N GLU A 36 3.41 -16.59 -2.70
CA GLU A 36 4.46 -16.75 -3.71
C GLU A 36 5.76 -16.07 -3.23
N PRO A 37 6.94 -16.56 -3.65
CA PRO A 37 8.23 -15.96 -3.30
C PRO A 37 8.46 -14.65 -4.07
N SER A 38 7.67 -13.62 -3.74
CA SER A 38 7.66 -12.31 -4.39
C SER A 38 7.70 -11.17 -3.37
N LEU A 39 8.09 -9.98 -3.82
CA LEU A 39 8.07 -8.76 -3.00
C LEU A 39 6.65 -8.46 -2.49
N TYR A 40 5.64 -8.61 -3.35
CA TYR A 40 4.23 -8.45 -2.98
C TYR A 40 3.82 -9.43 -1.88
N GLY A 41 4.18 -10.70 -2.01
CA GLY A 41 3.89 -11.71 -1.02
C GLY A 41 4.54 -11.41 0.33
N ALA A 42 5.79 -10.94 0.32
CA ALA A 42 6.49 -10.53 1.53
C ALA A 42 5.82 -9.34 2.22
N LEU A 43 5.48 -8.29 1.45
CA LEU A 43 4.80 -7.10 1.96
C LEU A 43 3.40 -7.42 2.50
N ALA A 44 2.69 -8.35 1.87
CA ALA A 44 1.36 -8.77 2.29
C ALA A 44 1.39 -9.65 3.55
N ILE A 45 2.36 -10.57 3.69
CA ILE A 45 2.46 -11.41 4.89
C ILE A 45 2.82 -10.60 6.15
N ALA A 46 3.69 -9.60 6.01
CA ALA A 46 4.27 -8.88 7.13
C ALA A 46 3.23 -8.26 8.12
N PRO A 47 2.16 -7.54 7.70
CA PRO A 47 1.17 -6.99 8.62
C PRO A 47 0.38 -8.08 9.38
N ILE A 48 0.15 -9.23 8.75
CA ILE A 48 -0.51 -10.37 9.41
C ILE A 48 0.42 -10.96 10.48
N GLU A 49 1.69 -11.17 10.15
CA GLU A 49 2.69 -11.62 11.14
C GLU A 49 2.78 -10.66 12.33
N ALA A 50 2.82 -9.35 12.08
CA ALA A 50 2.83 -8.32 13.11
C ALA A 50 1.65 -8.49 14.09
N SER A 51 0.44 -8.69 13.56
CA SER A 51 -0.76 -8.82 14.38
C SER A 51 -0.82 -10.15 15.13
N LEU A 52 -0.43 -11.26 14.48
CA LEU A 52 -0.39 -12.57 15.13
C LEU A 52 0.68 -12.63 16.24
N LEU A 53 1.85 -12.01 16.03
CA LEU A 53 2.90 -11.92 17.02
C LEU A 53 2.44 -11.13 18.25
N ASP A 54 1.86 -9.94 18.03
CA ASP A 54 1.42 -9.09 19.14
C ASP A 54 0.19 -9.67 19.86
N LEU A 55 -0.66 -10.44 19.17
CA LEU A 55 -1.77 -11.21 19.76
C LEU A 55 -1.32 -12.51 20.44
N GLY A 56 -0.08 -12.96 20.23
CA GLY A 56 0.43 -14.23 20.76
C GLY A 56 -0.11 -15.48 20.06
N LYS A 57 -0.57 -15.37 18.81
CA LYS A 57 -1.08 -16.49 18.01
C LYS A 57 0.06 -17.23 17.30
N PRO A 58 0.12 -18.58 17.41
CA PRO A 58 1.13 -19.35 16.72
C PRO A 58 0.87 -19.35 15.21
N TYR A 59 1.92 -19.11 14.43
CA TYR A 59 1.83 -19.20 12.98
C TYR A 59 3.10 -19.82 12.39
N ARG A 60 3.04 -20.21 11.11
CA ARG A 60 4.18 -20.60 10.30
C ARG A 60 4.11 -19.90 8.96
N ARG A 61 5.18 -19.22 8.56
CA ARG A 61 5.32 -18.63 7.23
C ARG A 61 5.93 -19.62 6.24
N ARG A 62 5.48 -19.61 4.99
CA ARG A 62 6.09 -20.33 3.86
C ARG A 62 5.94 -19.52 2.58
N PHE A 63 7.05 -19.28 1.89
CA PHE A 63 7.04 -18.76 0.52
C PHE A 63 7.15 -19.93 -0.46
N THR A 64 6.11 -20.17 -1.25
CA THR A 64 6.04 -21.27 -2.22
C THR A 64 4.93 -21.01 -3.24
N ASN A 65 5.06 -21.60 -4.42
CA ASN A 65 3.98 -21.65 -5.42
C ASN A 65 3.07 -22.87 -5.23
N GLU A 66 3.45 -23.81 -4.36
CA GLU A 66 2.68 -25.02 -4.08
C GLU A 66 1.41 -24.72 -3.28
N ALA A 67 0.38 -25.52 -3.51
CA ALA A 67 -0.85 -25.45 -2.72
C ALA A 67 -0.59 -25.82 -1.24
N PRO A 68 -1.37 -25.28 -0.29
CA PRO A 68 -1.25 -25.62 1.12
C PRO A 68 -1.50 -27.12 1.37
N GLY A 69 -0.52 -27.81 1.96
CA GLY A 69 -0.64 -29.22 2.34
C GLY A 69 -1.32 -29.49 3.69
N SER A 70 -1.68 -28.43 4.43
CA SER A 70 -2.29 -28.54 5.76
C SER A 70 -3.19 -27.34 6.07
N THR A 71 -4.19 -27.54 6.92
CA THR A 71 -5.05 -26.51 7.50
C THR A 71 -4.76 -26.32 8.99
N PRO A 72 -5.01 -25.14 9.59
CA PRO A 72 -5.57 -23.94 8.97
C PRO A 72 -4.53 -23.12 8.16
N PHE A 73 -4.96 -22.44 7.10
CA PHE A 73 -4.06 -21.60 6.29
C PHE A 73 -4.68 -20.28 5.84
N LEU A 74 -3.81 -19.30 5.62
CA LEU A 74 -4.05 -18.08 4.86
C LEU A 74 -3.10 -18.07 3.67
N ARG A 75 -3.66 -18.12 2.45
CA ARG A 75 -2.94 -18.10 1.19
C ARG A 75 -3.15 -16.76 0.51
N ILE A 76 -2.05 -16.08 0.19
CA ILE A 76 -2.01 -14.81 -0.50
C ILE A 76 -1.58 -15.06 -1.95
N LEU A 77 -2.47 -14.74 -2.88
CA LEU A 77 -2.38 -15.02 -4.31
C LEU A 77 -2.15 -13.74 -5.10
N SER A 78 -1.25 -13.77 -6.08
CA SER A 78 -1.09 -12.66 -7.03
C SER A 78 -2.31 -12.52 -7.95
N LEU A 79 -2.94 -13.66 -8.30
CA LEU A 79 -4.16 -13.79 -9.09
C LEU A 79 -5.06 -14.83 -8.41
N VAL A 80 -6.30 -14.47 -8.08
CA VAL A 80 -7.29 -15.45 -7.59
C VAL A 80 -7.89 -16.14 -8.81
N GLU A 81 -7.75 -17.46 -8.90
CA GLU A 81 -8.53 -18.23 -9.87
C GLU A 81 -10.00 -18.21 -9.43
N THR A 82 -10.93 -18.08 -10.38
CA THR A 82 -12.39 -17.93 -10.11
C THR A 82 -13.00 -19.04 -9.24
N ASP A 83 -12.34 -20.19 -9.13
CA ASP A 83 -12.84 -21.36 -8.40
C ASP A 83 -12.32 -21.45 -6.95
N ASP A 84 -11.39 -20.58 -6.52
CA ASP A 84 -10.87 -20.58 -5.16
C ASP A 84 -11.87 -19.91 -4.19
N GLU A 85 -12.44 -20.69 -3.26
CA GLU A 85 -13.24 -20.16 -2.15
C GLU A 85 -12.39 -19.19 -1.30
N ILE A 86 -12.85 -17.94 -1.16
CA ILE A 86 -12.13 -16.89 -0.42
C ILE A 86 -12.02 -17.25 1.08
N LEU A 87 -13.09 -17.78 1.67
CA LEU A 87 -13.14 -18.18 3.08
C LEU A 87 -13.96 -19.46 3.25
N LYS A 88 -13.37 -20.42 3.97
CA LYS A 88 -14.04 -21.60 4.50
C LYS A 88 -13.67 -21.75 5.97
N THR A 89 -14.64 -21.98 6.85
CA THR A 89 -14.43 -21.94 8.32
C THR A 89 -14.19 -23.32 8.95
N ASN A 90 -14.48 -24.42 8.23
CA ASN A 90 -14.23 -25.76 8.74
C ASN A 90 -13.84 -26.75 7.61
N PRO A 91 -12.55 -27.11 7.48
CA PRO A 91 -11.40 -26.52 8.17
C PRO A 91 -11.13 -25.09 7.69
N LEU A 92 -10.50 -24.24 8.53
CA LEU A 92 -10.20 -22.85 8.18
C LEU A 92 -9.24 -22.77 6.97
N ARG A 93 -9.73 -22.17 5.88
CA ARG A 93 -9.00 -21.90 4.64
C ARG A 93 -9.35 -20.50 4.18
N ILE A 94 -8.33 -19.67 3.96
CA ILE A 94 -8.49 -18.30 3.52
C ILE A 94 -7.63 -18.12 2.28
N ASN A 95 -8.23 -17.72 1.15
CA ASN A 95 -7.54 -17.38 -0.08
C ASN A 95 -7.83 -15.91 -0.41
N ILE A 96 -6.80 -15.06 -0.45
CA ILE A 96 -6.96 -13.63 -0.75
C ILE A 96 -6.04 -13.27 -1.91
N GLY A 97 -6.58 -12.57 -2.90
CA GLY A 97 -5.80 -11.99 -3.98
C GLY A 97 -6.28 -10.61 -4.38
N ASN A 98 -5.67 -10.05 -5.41
CA ASN A 98 -5.98 -8.69 -5.86
C ASN A 98 -7.41 -8.59 -6.40
N LEU A 99 -8.05 -7.45 -6.15
CA LEU A 99 -9.39 -7.14 -6.64
C LEU A 99 -9.39 -5.79 -7.34
N VAL A 100 -10.35 -5.56 -8.24
CA VAL A 100 -10.62 -4.22 -8.77
C VAL A 100 -11.85 -3.68 -8.06
N VAL A 101 -11.70 -2.53 -7.41
CA VAL A 101 -12.75 -1.90 -6.60
C VAL A 101 -12.99 -0.46 -7.04
N ASP A 102 -14.07 0.13 -6.53
CA ASP A 102 -14.35 1.54 -6.67
C ASP A 102 -13.41 2.33 -5.75
N GLY A 103 -12.50 3.12 -6.33
CA GLY A 103 -11.42 3.81 -5.60
C GLY A 103 -11.79 5.25 -5.21
N LEU A 104 -12.18 6.06 -6.20
CA LEU A 104 -12.57 7.46 -6.02
C LEU A 104 -13.78 7.80 -6.89
N ARG A 105 -14.52 8.83 -6.48
CA ARG A 105 -15.54 9.46 -7.33
C ARG A 105 -14.99 10.73 -7.94
N GLY A 106 -15.06 10.83 -9.27
CA GLY A 106 -14.69 12.03 -10.00
C GLY A 106 -15.66 13.19 -9.75
N HIS A 107 -15.28 14.38 -10.20
CA HIS A 107 -16.05 15.61 -9.99
C HIS A 107 -17.46 15.55 -10.59
N LEU A 108 -17.68 14.71 -11.61
CA LEU A 108 -18.98 14.50 -12.25
C LEU A 108 -19.77 13.33 -11.64
N GLY A 109 -19.28 12.75 -10.54
CA GLY A 109 -19.85 11.57 -9.90
C GLY A 109 -19.48 10.24 -10.57
N ASP A 110 -18.60 10.25 -11.56
CA ASP A 110 -18.09 9.05 -12.22
C ASP A 110 -17.18 8.24 -11.30
N ILE A 111 -17.43 6.93 -11.21
CA ILE A 111 -16.64 6.04 -10.36
C ILE A 111 -15.33 5.68 -11.08
N ARG A 112 -14.21 5.90 -10.41
CA ARG A 112 -12.87 5.51 -10.85
C ARG A 112 -12.43 4.27 -10.12
N LYS A 113 -12.24 3.20 -10.88
CA LYS A 113 -11.82 1.90 -10.37
C LYS A 113 -10.31 1.76 -10.30
N GLY A 114 -9.81 1.03 -9.33
CA GLY A 114 -8.39 0.74 -9.17
C GLY A 114 -8.16 -0.58 -8.44
N PRO A 115 -6.91 -1.04 -8.37
CA PRO A 115 -6.56 -2.30 -7.71
C PRO A 115 -6.63 -2.14 -6.19
N LEU A 116 -7.48 -2.93 -5.52
CA LEU A 116 -7.35 -3.20 -4.09
C LEU A 116 -6.34 -4.34 -3.91
N THR A 117 -5.10 -3.97 -3.66
CA THR A 117 -3.99 -4.93 -3.63
C THR A 117 -4.03 -5.84 -2.40
N ILE A 118 -3.43 -7.03 -2.50
CA ILE A 118 -3.25 -7.95 -1.37
C ILE A 118 -2.57 -7.29 -0.17
N VAL A 119 -1.65 -6.36 -0.40
CA VAL A 119 -0.98 -5.64 0.69
C VAL A 119 -1.99 -4.81 1.47
N ALA A 120 -2.84 -4.04 0.77
CA ALA A 120 -3.87 -3.24 1.42
C ALA A 120 -4.89 -4.11 2.17
N GLN A 121 -5.35 -5.20 1.55
CA GLN A 121 -6.26 -6.17 2.18
C GLN A 121 -5.64 -6.83 3.42
N MET A 122 -4.35 -7.17 3.37
CA MET A 122 -3.66 -7.79 4.51
C MET A 122 -3.47 -6.81 5.67
N HIS A 123 -3.25 -5.52 5.40
CA HIS A 123 -3.27 -4.48 6.44
C HIS A 123 -4.65 -4.35 7.10
N ALA A 124 -5.74 -4.43 6.33
CA ALA A 124 -7.10 -4.36 6.87
C ALA A 124 -7.45 -5.61 7.70
N LEU A 125 -7.11 -6.80 7.20
CA LEU A 125 -7.28 -8.06 7.92
C LEU A 125 -6.44 -8.08 9.21
N ALA A 126 -5.18 -7.67 9.14
CA ALA A 126 -4.29 -7.52 10.30
C ALA A 126 -4.89 -6.62 11.38
N GLN A 127 -5.41 -5.45 10.97
CA GLN A 127 -6.06 -4.53 11.89
C GLN A 127 -7.31 -5.14 12.52
N ALA A 128 -8.10 -5.91 11.78
CA ALA A 128 -9.27 -6.61 12.31
C ALA A 128 -8.88 -7.74 13.30
N ILE A 129 -7.77 -8.43 13.06
CA ILE A 129 -7.23 -9.47 13.96
C ILE A 129 -6.79 -8.85 15.29
N PHE A 130 -5.99 -7.78 15.23
CA PHE A 130 -5.50 -7.13 16.44
C PHE A 130 -5.30 -5.60 16.25
N PRO A 131 -6.34 -4.79 16.51
CA PRO A 131 -6.29 -3.34 16.29
C PRO A 131 -5.23 -2.60 17.12
N ALA A 132 -4.81 -3.18 18.25
CA ALA A 132 -3.84 -2.61 19.18
C ALA A 132 -2.38 -3.03 18.90
N SER A 133 -2.10 -3.64 17.74
CA SER A 133 -0.73 -4.05 17.37
C SER A 133 0.19 -2.84 17.15
N HIS A 134 1.19 -2.69 18.02
CA HIS A 134 2.23 -1.67 17.86
C HIS A 134 3.13 -1.92 16.65
N ARG A 135 3.33 -3.20 16.26
CA ARG A 135 4.07 -3.53 15.04
C ARG A 135 3.30 -3.10 13.81
N LEU A 136 2.00 -3.37 13.78
CA LEU A 136 1.13 -2.97 12.67
C LEU A 136 1.05 -1.44 12.57
N GLU A 137 0.98 -0.73 13.69
CA GLU A 137 0.99 0.74 13.72
C GLU A 137 2.25 1.31 13.05
N ARG A 138 3.44 0.76 13.34
CA ARG A 138 4.70 1.17 12.69
C ARG A 138 4.72 0.87 11.19
N MET A 139 4.05 -0.19 10.78
CA MET A 139 3.94 -0.61 9.39
C MET A 139 2.82 0.11 8.64
N ARG A 140 1.98 0.91 9.30
CA ARG A 140 0.82 1.57 8.68
C ARG A 140 1.14 2.34 7.38
N PRO A 141 2.28 3.03 7.23
CA PRO A 141 2.67 3.63 5.95
C PRO A 141 2.84 2.64 4.79
N TRP A 142 3.08 1.36 5.06
CA TRP A 142 3.29 0.32 4.04
C TRP A 142 1.97 -0.13 3.39
N LEU A 143 0.83 0.33 3.90
CA LEU A 143 -0.50 0.06 3.35
C LEU A 143 -0.58 0.31 1.83
N ILE A 144 0.12 1.34 1.34
CA ILE A 144 0.13 1.76 -0.06
C ILE A 144 1.18 1.05 -0.93
N SER A 145 2.10 0.27 -0.34
CA SER A 145 3.26 -0.25 -1.08
C SER A 145 2.87 -1.24 -2.18
N GLY A 146 1.77 -1.99 -1.99
CA GLY A 146 1.25 -2.86 -3.04
C GLY A 146 0.82 -2.06 -4.26
N ASN A 147 0.06 -0.99 -4.05
CA ASN A 147 -0.41 -0.09 -5.11
C ASN A 147 0.72 0.71 -5.76
N TRP A 148 1.75 1.09 -4.99
CA TRP A 148 2.94 1.74 -5.54
C TRP A 148 3.66 0.87 -6.57
N LEU A 149 3.78 -0.42 -6.26
CA LEU A 149 4.44 -1.41 -7.13
C LEU A 149 3.57 -1.82 -8.32
N ASP A 150 2.25 -1.63 -8.22
CA ASP A 150 1.30 -2.02 -9.26
C ASP A 150 1.48 -1.21 -10.55
N THR A 151 1.06 -1.78 -11.67
CA THR A 151 1.19 -1.16 -13.00
C THR A 151 0.11 -0.10 -13.27
N ALA A 152 -0.90 0.05 -12.41
CA ALA A 152 -1.91 1.09 -12.54
C ALA A 152 -1.28 2.50 -12.63
N LEU A 153 -0.26 2.78 -11.81
CA LEU A 153 0.49 4.03 -11.85
C LEU A 153 1.41 4.16 -13.07
N ASP A 154 1.74 3.06 -13.76
CA ASP A 154 2.56 3.12 -14.99
C ASP A 154 1.75 3.49 -16.23
N THR A 155 0.44 3.25 -16.21
CA THR A 155 -0.43 3.46 -17.37
C THR A 155 -1.20 4.76 -17.27
N THR A 156 -1.86 4.99 -16.14
CA THR A 156 -2.72 6.14 -15.89
C THR A 156 -2.59 6.52 -14.43
N TYR A 157 -3.69 6.67 -13.71
CA TYR A 157 -3.76 7.05 -12.32
C TYR A 157 -4.36 5.91 -11.52
N ASP A 158 -3.87 5.68 -10.31
CA ASP A 158 -4.46 4.70 -9.38
C ASP A 158 -5.37 5.44 -8.36
N PRO A 159 -6.70 5.34 -8.49
CA PRO A 159 -7.62 5.96 -7.55
C PRO A 159 -7.59 5.29 -6.17
N VAL A 160 -7.28 4.00 -6.07
CA VAL A 160 -7.18 3.30 -4.79
C VAL A 160 -5.90 3.72 -4.07
N TYR A 161 -4.77 3.81 -4.77
CA TYR A 161 -3.53 4.35 -4.22
C TYR A 161 -3.73 5.73 -3.60
N SER A 162 -4.39 6.63 -4.33
CA SER A 162 -4.61 8.00 -3.89
C SER A 162 -5.58 8.08 -2.71
N SER A 163 -6.66 7.30 -2.72
CA SER A 163 -7.55 7.16 -1.55
C SER A 163 -6.80 6.68 -0.31
N LEU A 164 -5.93 5.68 -0.45
CA LEU A 164 -5.13 5.16 0.65
C LEU A 164 -4.09 6.17 1.14
N ARG A 165 -3.41 6.89 0.23
CA ARG A 165 -2.47 7.96 0.56
C ARG A 165 -3.17 9.07 1.33
N ASP A 166 -4.31 9.54 0.82
CA ASP A 166 -5.08 10.62 1.44
C ASP A 166 -5.63 10.19 2.82
N LEU A 167 -6.06 8.94 2.96
CA LEU A 167 -6.41 8.35 4.26
C LEU A 167 -5.24 8.42 5.24
N LEU A 168 -4.05 7.95 4.83
CA LEU A 168 -2.86 7.96 5.70
C LEU A 168 -2.42 9.38 6.07
N LEU A 169 -2.58 10.34 5.14
CA LEU A 169 -2.30 11.76 5.37
C LEU A 169 -3.29 12.36 6.38
N LEU A 170 -4.60 12.10 6.21
CA LEU A 170 -5.64 12.57 7.13
C LEU A 170 -5.51 11.98 8.54
N GLU A 171 -5.01 10.75 8.64
CA GLU A 171 -4.68 10.11 9.92
C GLU A 171 -3.40 10.68 10.57
N GLY A 172 -2.56 11.38 9.82
CA GLY A 172 -1.25 11.85 10.27
C GLY A 172 -0.17 10.76 10.33
N THR A 173 -0.42 9.60 9.71
CA THR A 173 0.54 8.48 9.67
C THR A 173 1.69 8.75 8.69
N ILE A 174 1.39 9.49 7.62
CA ILE A 174 2.38 9.99 6.67
C ILE A 174 2.26 11.50 6.53
N ARG A 175 3.33 12.11 6.03
CA ARG A 175 3.33 13.45 5.44
C ARG A 175 3.48 13.30 3.94
N VAL A 176 2.77 14.13 3.19
CA VAL A 176 2.94 14.25 1.74
C VAL A 176 3.55 15.63 1.46
N ALA A 177 4.62 15.66 0.69
CA ALA A 177 5.34 16.90 0.39
C ALA A 177 5.97 16.85 -1.00
N PRO A 178 6.17 18.01 -1.66
CA PRO A 178 6.92 18.03 -2.90
C PRO A 178 8.40 17.70 -2.66
N ILE A 179 9.10 17.25 -3.70
CA ILE A 179 10.52 16.84 -3.65
C ILE A 179 11.46 17.94 -3.12
N THR A 180 11.06 19.20 -3.24
CA THR A 180 11.77 20.37 -2.70
C THR A 180 11.72 20.46 -1.17
N GLU A 181 10.79 19.78 -0.52
CA GLU A 181 10.60 19.74 0.94
C GLU A 181 10.99 18.39 1.57
N VAL A 182 11.37 17.40 0.76
CA VAL A 182 12.02 16.17 1.20
C VAL A 182 13.45 16.53 1.59
N SER A 183 13.97 16.07 2.73
CA SER A 183 15.33 16.44 3.17
C SER A 183 16.40 15.61 2.46
N GLU A 184 16.23 14.30 2.43
CA GLU A 184 17.15 13.33 1.85
C GLU A 184 16.39 12.42 0.89
N PRO A 185 16.17 12.85 -0.37
CA PRO A 185 15.47 12.01 -1.31
C PRO A 185 16.33 10.84 -1.74
N ASP A 186 15.72 9.67 -1.91
CA ASP A 186 16.45 8.50 -2.42
C ASP A 186 16.86 8.72 -3.88
N SER A 187 18.16 8.77 -4.15
CA SER A 187 18.69 8.96 -5.50
C SER A 187 18.24 7.90 -6.50
N GLU A 188 17.90 6.68 -6.05
CA GLU A 188 17.40 5.62 -6.92
C GLU A 188 16.04 5.94 -7.52
N ASN A 189 15.20 6.70 -6.79
CA ASN A 189 13.87 7.14 -7.25
C ASN A 189 13.96 8.27 -8.28
N TYR A 190 15.07 9.00 -8.34
CA TYR A 190 15.23 10.22 -9.15
C TYR A 190 16.45 10.17 -10.09
N PRO A 191 16.56 9.16 -10.98
CA PRO A 191 17.75 9.00 -11.83
C PRO A 191 17.99 10.17 -12.80
N TRP A 192 16.97 11.00 -13.07
CA TRP A 192 17.07 12.18 -13.93
C TRP A 192 17.44 13.47 -13.18
N LEU A 193 17.49 13.44 -11.84
CA LEU A 193 17.60 14.64 -11.02
C LEU A 193 18.99 14.77 -10.40
N GLU A 194 19.74 15.78 -10.84
CA GLU A 194 21.02 16.12 -10.23
C GLU A 194 20.82 16.82 -8.87
N LYS A 195 21.60 16.41 -7.87
CA LYS A 195 21.55 16.96 -6.50
C LYS A 195 21.71 18.47 -6.45
N THR A 196 22.61 19.03 -7.27
CA THR A 196 22.90 20.48 -7.35
C THR A 196 21.70 21.28 -7.86
N ILE A 197 20.94 20.73 -8.82
CA ILE A 197 19.72 21.33 -9.35
C ILE A 197 18.64 21.36 -8.27
N LEU A 198 18.47 20.25 -7.55
CA LEU A 198 17.51 20.16 -6.46
C LEU A 198 17.85 21.14 -5.33
N GLU A 199 19.09 21.21 -4.89
CA GLU A 199 19.53 22.17 -3.85
C GLU A 199 19.25 23.62 -4.24
N THR A 200 19.45 23.97 -5.51
CA THR A 200 19.13 25.30 -6.05
C THR A 200 17.62 25.56 -6.03
N ALA A 201 16.80 24.56 -6.36
CA ALA A 201 15.35 24.64 -6.28
C ALA A 201 14.87 24.83 -4.83
N ARG A 202 15.43 24.09 -3.87
CA ARG A 202 15.10 24.24 -2.44
C ARG A 202 15.36 25.63 -1.90
N LYS A 203 16.52 26.23 -2.23
CA LYS A 203 16.86 27.61 -1.83
C LYS A 203 15.83 28.63 -2.32
N LYS A 204 15.27 28.41 -3.51
CA LYS A 204 14.24 29.28 -4.10
C LYS A 204 12.84 28.99 -3.58
N TRP A 205 12.58 27.80 -3.03
CA TRP A 205 11.24 27.34 -2.67
C TRP A 205 10.54 28.23 -1.63
N ASN A 206 11.25 28.58 -0.54
CA ASN A 206 10.65 29.27 0.61
C ASN A 206 10.41 30.78 0.37
N ALA A 207 11.03 31.36 -0.65
CA ALA A 207 10.97 32.81 -0.91
C ALA A 207 9.86 33.21 -1.89
N ASN A 208 9.03 32.26 -2.33
CA ASN A 208 8.25 32.42 -3.55
C ASN A 208 6.78 31.96 -3.42
N GLY A 209 5.90 32.64 -4.16
CA GLY A 209 4.48 32.31 -4.27
C GLY A 209 4.19 31.06 -5.11
N SER A 210 2.91 30.68 -5.18
CA SER A 210 2.43 29.45 -5.82
C SER A 210 2.85 29.29 -7.29
N GLU A 211 2.77 30.34 -8.11
CA GLU A 211 3.14 30.28 -9.54
C GLU A 211 4.63 29.95 -9.76
N VAL A 212 5.50 30.55 -8.95
CA VAL A 212 6.94 30.31 -9.02
C VAL A 212 7.26 28.89 -8.53
N LYS A 213 6.57 28.42 -7.49
CA LYS A 213 6.68 27.03 -7.01
C LYS A 213 6.29 26.02 -8.09
N ALA A 214 5.18 26.25 -8.80
CA ALA A 214 4.78 25.42 -9.93
C ALA A 214 5.86 25.40 -11.02
N THR A 215 6.41 26.57 -11.37
CA THR A 215 7.51 26.69 -12.34
C THR A 215 8.77 25.92 -11.91
N ILE A 216 9.09 25.92 -10.62
CA ILE A 216 10.22 25.15 -10.07
C ILE A 216 9.98 23.64 -10.27
N LEU A 217 8.83 23.12 -9.85
CA LEU A 217 8.52 21.70 -9.98
C LEU A 217 8.49 21.25 -11.45
N SER A 218 7.89 22.04 -12.34
CA SER A 218 7.90 21.73 -13.79
C SER A 218 9.33 21.65 -14.36
N LYS A 219 10.25 22.49 -13.88
CA LYS A 219 11.66 22.41 -14.29
C LYS A 219 12.36 21.15 -13.78
N LEU A 220 12.04 20.71 -12.56
CA LEU A 220 12.59 19.48 -11.98
C LEU A 220 12.06 18.21 -12.67
N ALA A 221 10.81 18.22 -13.11
CA ALA A 221 10.18 17.11 -13.82
C ALA A 221 10.60 17.03 -15.30
N LYS A 222 10.93 18.16 -15.94
CA LYS A 222 11.20 18.25 -17.39
C LYS A 222 12.23 17.24 -17.94
N PRO A 223 13.33 16.92 -17.25
CA PRO A 223 14.28 15.92 -17.73
C PRO A 223 13.66 14.51 -17.82
N ALA A 224 12.79 14.14 -16.88
CA ALA A 224 12.12 12.83 -16.85
C ALA A 224 11.18 12.63 -18.04
N LEU A 225 10.55 13.70 -18.52
CA LEU A 225 9.62 13.65 -19.66
C LEU A 225 10.28 13.26 -20.99
N ARG A 226 11.62 13.21 -21.05
CA ARG A 226 12.38 12.71 -22.21
C ARG A 226 12.64 11.20 -22.15
N SER A 227 12.35 10.58 -21.01
CA SER A 227 12.46 9.13 -20.79
C SER A 227 11.08 8.48 -20.93
N SER A 228 11.06 7.19 -21.23
CA SER A 228 9.84 6.37 -21.15
C SER A 228 9.50 5.93 -19.73
N THR A 229 10.42 6.13 -18.79
CA THR A 229 10.26 5.79 -17.37
C THR A 229 10.81 6.91 -16.47
N PRO A 230 10.10 7.29 -15.38
CA PRO A 230 8.78 6.81 -14.96
C PRO A 230 7.64 7.32 -15.87
N SER A 231 6.45 6.73 -15.74
CA SER A 231 5.23 7.23 -16.36
C SER A 231 4.89 8.64 -15.86
N SER A 232 4.00 9.36 -16.57
CA SER A 232 3.54 10.68 -16.15
C SER A 232 2.91 10.69 -14.75
N ALA A 233 2.12 9.67 -14.41
CA ALA A 233 1.46 9.61 -13.11
C ALA A 233 2.42 9.22 -11.98
N ARG A 234 3.32 8.26 -12.22
CA ARG A 234 4.36 7.95 -11.24
C ARG A 234 5.31 9.13 -11.03
N LEU A 235 5.60 9.90 -12.08
CA LEU A 235 6.35 11.15 -11.98
C LEU A 235 5.62 12.20 -11.12
N GLU A 236 4.29 12.27 -11.21
CA GLU A 236 3.49 13.17 -10.38
C GLU A 236 3.66 12.81 -8.90
N GLU A 237 3.52 11.53 -8.56
CA GLU A 237 3.70 11.07 -7.18
C GLU A 237 5.13 11.29 -6.66
N LEU A 238 6.15 11.10 -7.51
CA LEU A 238 7.55 11.31 -7.16
C LEU A 238 7.92 12.80 -6.97
N ILE A 239 7.30 13.73 -7.70
CA ILE A 239 7.71 15.15 -7.64
C ILE A 239 6.81 15.98 -6.72
N TRP A 240 5.50 15.73 -6.72
CA TRP A 240 4.51 16.52 -5.98
C TRP A 240 4.08 15.85 -4.68
N HIS A 241 4.01 14.51 -4.65
CA HIS A 241 3.40 13.76 -3.56
C HIS A 241 4.37 12.78 -2.88
N CYS A 242 5.61 13.20 -2.65
CA CYS A 242 6.60 12.37 -1.96
C CYS A 242 6.07 11.99 -0.57
N ILE A 243 6.05 10.69 -0.28
CA ILE A 243 5.53 10.15 0.97
C ILE A 243 6.66 10.11 1.98
N LEU A 244 6.40 10.63 3.17
CA LEU A 244 7.33 10.63 4.27
C LEU A 244 6.65 10.07 5.50
N SER A 245 7.37 9.27 6.28
CA SER A 245 6.92 8.82 7.58
C SER A 245 7.97 9.11 8.64
N ASN A 246 7.53 9.29 9.90
CA ASN A 246 8.38 9.69 11.03
C ASN A 246 9.59 8.77 11.26
N ASN A 247 9.53 7.52 10.76
CA ASN A 247 10.58 6.52 10.94
C ASN A 247 11.35 6.20 9.66
N TRP A 248 11.09 6.90 8.55
CA TRP A 248 11.81 6.69 7.30
C TRP A 248 12.97 7.66 7.18
N LYS A 249 14.10 7.18 6.64
CA LYS A 249 15.28 8.02 6.39
C LYS A 249 15.09 8.87 5.15
N THR A 250 14.48 8.28 4.14
CA THR A 250 14.18 8.87 2.84
C THR A 250 12.68 8.75 2.58
N ASP A 251 12.22 9.42 1.53
CA ASP A 251 10.94 9.11 0.90
C ASP A 251 10.90 7.71 0.28
#